data_AF-A0A3D0DSS0-F1
#
_entry.id   AF-A0A3D0DSS0-F1
#
_cell.length_a   1.000
_cell.length_b   1.000
_cell.length_c   1.000
_cell.angle_alpha   90.00
_cell.angle_beta   90.00
_cell.angle_gamma   90.00
#
_symmetry.space_group_name_H-M   'P 1'
#
loop_
_entity.id
_entity.type
_entity.pdbx_description
1 polymer ?
#
loop_
_entity_poly.entity_id
_entity_poly.type
_entity_poly.pdbx_seq_one_letter_code
_entity_poly.pdbx_strand_id
1 'polypeptide(L)'
;MGFFNNLNIGKRLAAGFALTLATTLLIAAVGMLRLHDSAARSAAVLDAPLAKERMITEWYTQIFAAVRRTAAIAKSSDDSLGAYFKEDAARTGARSTELIKQIEPLIAAGAEKALFDRIGEQRKIYTKARDEAVKAKAAGDAALAAQILDQQFTPAATAYQESVQQLVAMQHAHIAAAAQANQESAAASQKLIGALAVLAVLL
;
A
#
# COMPACT_ATOMS: atom_id res chain seq x y z
N MET A 1 9.06 40.53 -43.94
CA MET A 1 9.73 39.30 -44.43
C MET A 1 11.00 39.63 -45.22
N GLY A 2 12.04 40.24 -44.61
CA GLY A 2 13.19 40.75 -45.38
C GLY A 2 14.59 40.43 -44.82
N PHE A 3 14.70 39.95 -43.58
CA PHE A 3 16.01 39.77 -42.94
C PHE A 3 16.72 38.47 -43.35
N PHE A 4 15.96 37.40 -43.63
CA PHE A 4 16.51 36.09 -44.04
C PHE A 4 16.99 36.05 -45.50
N ASN A 5 16.50 36.96 -46.34
CA ASN A 5 16.79 36.94 -47.78
C ASN A 5 18.11 37.64 -48.16
N ASN A 6 18.68 38.45 -47.24
CA ASN A 6 19.93 39.21 -47.45
C ASN A 6 21.17 38.54 -46.80
N LEU A 7 21.05 37.33 -46.26
CA LEU A 7 22.17 36.60 -45.64
C LEU A 7 22.90 35.73 -46.68
N ASN A 8 24.24 35.79 -46.69
CA ASN A 8 25.09 34.88 -47.46
C ASN A 8 24.71 33.42 -47.18
N ILE A 9 24.74 32.55 -48.20
CA ILE A 9 24.37 31.13 -48.12
C ILE A 9 24.94 30.44 -46.87
N GLY A 10 26.21 30.68 -46.52
CA GLY A 10 26.85 30.09 -45.35
C GLY A 10 26.21 30.49 -44.01
N LYS A 11 25.76 31.74 -43.86
CA LYS A 11 25.07 32.19 -42.63
C LYS A 11 23.65 31.63 -42.52
N ARG A 12 22.97 31.43 -43.66
CA ARG A 12 21.65 30.77 -43.70
C ARG A 12 21.76 29.30 -43.31
N LEU A 13 22.77 28.60 -43.82
CA LEU A 13 23.05 27.20 -43.49
C LEU A 13 23.43 27.04 -42.01
N ALA A 14 24.33 27.91 -41.51
CA ALA A 14 24.72 27.90 -40.10
C ALA A 14 23.53 28.19 -39.15
N ALA A 15 22.62 29.09 -39.53
CA ALA A 15 21.43 29.40 -38.74
C ALA A 15 20.46 28.20 -38.63
N GLY A 16 20.23 27.47 -39.73
CA GLY A 16 19.41 26.24 -39.70
C GLY A 16 20.05 25.12 -38.88
N PHE A 17 21.37 24.95 -38.99
CA PHE A 17 22.11 23.96 -38.21
C PHE A 17 22.15 24.30 -36.71
N ALA A 18 22.30 25.58 -36.37
CA ALA A 18 22.23 26.04 -34.98
C ALA A 18 20.84 25.87 -34.38
N LEU A 19 19.78 26.12 -35.15
CA LEU A 19 18.40 25.93 -34.72
C LEU A 19 18.08 24.46 -34.46
N THR A 20 18.45 23.56 -35.38
CA THR A 20 18.26 22.11 -35.20
C THR A 20 19.02 21.58 -33.99
N LEU A 21 20.30 21.95 -33.80
CA LEU A 21 21.06 21.61 -32.60
C LEU A 21 20.41 22.13 -31.31
N ALA A 22 19.93 23.37 -31.31
CA ALA A 22 19.23 23.94 -30.15
C ALA A 22 17.94 23.17 -29.82
N THR A 23 17.16 22.79 -30.83
CA THR A 23 15.95 21.98 -30.65
C THR A 23 16.27 20.58 -30.14
N THR A 24 17.34 19.94 -30.65
CA THR A 24 17.79 18.62 -30.16
C THR A 24 18.22 18.69 -28.69
N LEU A 25 18.99 19.71 -28.30
CA LEU A 25 19.38 19.90 -26.90
C LEU A 25 18.17 20.14 -25.99
N LEU A 26 17.17 20.90 -26.46
CA LEU A 26 15.93 21.13 -25.72
C LEU A 26 15.15 19.83 -25.54
N ILE A 27 15.01 19.01 -26.59
CA ILE A 27 14.37 17.68 -26.51
C ILE A 27 15.09 16.80 -25.49
N ALA A 28 16.43 16.74 -25.54
CA ALA A 28 17.22 15.94 -24.61
C ALA A 28 17.05 16.41 -23.17
N ALA A 29 17.08 17.73 -22.91
CA ALA A 29 16.90 18.30 -21.57
C ALA A 29 15.49 18.01 -21.02
N VAL A 30 14.45 18.23 -21.82
CA VAL A 30 13.06 17.91 -21.43
C VAL A 30 12.89 16.41 -21.21
N GLY A 31 13.47 15.58 -22.08
CA GLY A 31 13.48 14.13 -21.93
C GLY A 31 14.14 13.66 -20.64
N MET A 32 15.30 14.22 -20.28
CA MET A 32 16.00 13.91 -19.04
C MET A 32 15.19 14.33 -17.80
N LEU A 33 14.62 15.54 -17.79
CA LEU A 33 13.79 16.00 -16.68
C LEU A 33 12.56 15.11 -16.48
N ARG A 34 11.89 14.73 -17.58
CA ARG A 34 10.72 13.86 -17.55
C ARG A 34 11.06 12.44 -17.11
N LEU A 35 12.20 11.91 -17.54
CA LEU A 35 12.70 10.61 -17.11
C LEU A 35 13.06 10.59 -15.63
N HIS A 36 13.70 11.65 -15.14
CA HIS A 36 14.04 11.81 -13.73
C HIS A 36 12.79 11.92 -12.85
N ASP A 37 11.79 12.71 -13.26
CA ASP A 37 10.50 12.79 -12.56
C ASP A 37 9.77 11.45 -12.55
N SER A 38 9.79 10.71 -13.65
CA SER A 38 9.18 9.38 -13.75
C SER A 38 9.89 8.36 -12.86
N ALA A 39 11.22 8.40 -12.78
CA ALA A 39 12.02 7.55 -11.91
C ALA A 39 11.79 7.88 -10.42
N ALA A 40 11.77 9.16 -10.05
CA ALA A 40 11.51 9.61 -8.68
C ALA A 40 10.09 9.25 -8.21
N ARG A 41 9.08 9.39 -9.09
CA ARG A 41 7.70 8.99 -8.79
C ARG A 41 7.56 7.47 -8.71
N SER A 42 8.29 6.71 -9.51
CA SER A 42 8.28 5.24 -9.43
C SER A 42 8.90 4.76 -8.11
N ALA A 43 10.01 5.36 -7.68
CA ALA A 43 10.63 5.05 -6.38
C ALA A 43 9.70 5.37 -5.19
N ALA A 44 8.96 6.48 -5.26
CA ALA A 44 7.97 6.85 -4.24
C ALA A 44 6.74 5.91 -4.19
N VAL A 45 6.44 5.19 -5.27
CA VAL A 45 5.32 4.24 -5.38
C VAL A 45 5.72 2.81 -5.00
N LEU A 46 6.99 2.44 -5.18
CA LEU A 46 7.41 1.03 -5.11
C LEU A 46 7.92 0.59 -3.74
N ASP A 47 8.69 1.39 -3.00
CA ASP A 47 9.31 0.84 -1.78
C ASP A 47 8.45 1.00 -0.53
N ALA A 48 8.08 2.23 -0.16
CA ALA A 48 7.34 2.48 1.08
C ALA A 48 5.86 2.05 1.02
N PRO A 49 5.07 2.35 -0.04
CA PRO A 49 3.67 1.95 -0.09
C PRO A 49 3.47 0.44 -0.23
N LEU A 50 4.29 -0.25 -1.04
CA LEU A 50 4.22 -1.72 -1.15
C LEU A 50 4.69 -2.41 0.12
N ALA A 51 5.74 -1.90 0.80
CA ALA A 51 6.13 -2.44 2.09
C ALA A 51 5.00 -2.30 3.11
N LYS A 52 4.35 -1.12 3.18
CA LYS A 52 3.19 -0.90 4.05
C LYS A 52 2.05 -1.86 3.74
N GLU A 53 1.66 -2.00 2.47
CA GLU A 53 0.61 -2.92 2.03
C GLU A 53 0.92 -4.36 2.45
N ARG A 54 2.13 -4.85 2.17
CA ARG A 54 2.55 -6.21 2.52
C ARG A 54 2.50 -6.46 4.03
N MET A 55 2.94 -5.50 4.84
CA MET A 55 2.87 -5.61 6.30
C MET A 55 1.42 -5.68 6.81
N ILE A 56 0.52 -4.86 6.25
CA ILE A 56 -0.91 -4.88 6.63
C ILE A 56 -1.56 -6.19 6.19
N THR A 57 -1.22 -6.70 5.00
CA THR A 57 -1.71 -7.99 4.49
C THR A 57 -1.18 -9.16 5.32
N GLU A 58 0.09 -9.12 5.74
CA GLU A 58 0.64 -10.10 6.68
C GLU A 58 -0.09 -10.02 8.03
N TRP A 59 -0.33 -8.82 8.54
CA TRP A 59 -1.06 -8.62 9.79
C TRP A 59 -2.48 -9.19 9.71
N TYR A 60 -3.20 -8.94 8.61
CA TYR A 60 -4.50 -9.57 8.36
C TYR A 60 -4.42 -11.10 8.41
N THR A 61 -3.38 -11.69 7.81
CA THR A 61 -3.17 -13.14 7.81
C THR A 61 -2.96 -13.67 9.22
N GLN A 62 -2.20 -12.97 10.08
CA GLN A 62 -2.04 -13.33 11.49
C GLN A 62 -3.38 -13.32 12.24
N ILE A 63 -4.22 -12.31 12.00
CA ILE A 63 -5.56 -12.21 12.61
C ILE A 63 -6.44 -13.36 12.13
N PHE A 64 -6.48 -13.59 10.82
CA PHE A 64 -7.29 -14.63 10.19
C PHE A 64 -7.01 -16.02 10.77
N ALA A 65 -5.72 -16.34 11.00
CA ALA A 65 -5.29 -17.57 11.66
C ALA A 65 -5.66 -17.59 13.15
N ALA A 66 -5.40 -16.51 13.88
CA ALA A 66 -5.68 -16.41 15.32
C ALA A 66 -7.17 -16.52 15.65
N VAL A 67 -8.05 -15.98 14.80
CA VAL A 67 -9.51 -16.08 14.95
C VAL A 67 -9.95 -17.54 14.89
N ARG A 68 -9.53 -18.27 13.85
CA ARG A 68 -9.87 -19.69 13.65
C ARG A 68 -9.29 -20.58 14.75
N ARG A 69 -8.05 -20.32 15.15
CA ARG A 69 -7.39 -21.06 16.24
C ARG A 69 -8.14 -20.90 17.55
N THR A 70 -8.53 -19.68 17.92
CA THR A 70 -9.34 -19.45 19.13
C THR A 70 -10.68 -20.17 19.05
N ALA A 71 -11.38 -20.07 17.90
CA ALA A 71 -12.65 -20.76 17.70
C ALA A 71 -12.50 -22.29 17.83
N ALA A 72 -11.42 -22.86 17.29
CA ALA A 72 -11.12 -24.28 17.42
C ALA A 72 -10.85 -24.69 18.88
N ILE A 73 -10.04 -23.93 19.62
CA ILE A 73 -9.77 -24.19 21.06
C ILE A 73 -11.07 -24.11 21.87
N ALA A 74 -11.92 -23.12 21.62
CA ALA A 74 -13.14 -22.91 22.38
C ALA A 74 -14.24 -23.94 22.06
N LYS A 75 -14.38 -24.37 20.79
CA LYS A 75 -15.42 -25.34 20.37
C LYS A 75 -15.00 -26.80 20.53
N SER A 76 -13.72 -27.10 20.60
CA SER A 76 -13.24 -28.48 20.69
C SER A 76 -13.53 -29.11 22.05
N SER A 77 -13.83 -30.41 22.06
CA SER A 77 -13.84 -31.26 23.25
C SER A 77 -12.44 -31.73 23.67
N ASP A 78 -11.44 -31.56 22.81
CA ASP A 78 -10.04 -31.89 23.12
C ASP A 78 -9.37 -30.73 23.87
N ASP A 79 -9.16 -30.92 25.17
CA ASP A 79 -8.56 -29.93 26.06
C ASP A 79 -7.05 -29.75 25.85
N SER A 80 -6.40 -30.64 25.07
CA SER A 80 -4.98 -30.52 24.75
C SER A 80 -4.69 -29.39 23.75
N LEU A 81 -5.69 -28.94 22.97
CA LEU A 81 -5.51 -27.93 21.92
C LEU A 81 -4.99 -26.60 22.45
N GLY A 82 -5.40 -26.17 23.64
CA GLY A 82 -4.90 -24.94 24.25
C GLY A 82 -3.39 -24.99 24.49
N ALA A 83 -2.88 -26.13 24.98
CA ALA A 83 -1.45 -26.35 25.19
C ALA A 83 -0.71 -26.49 23.84
N TYR A 84 -1.28 -27.25 22.90
CA TYR A 84 -0.73 -27.44 21.56
C TYR A 84 -0.48 -26.12 20.83
N PHE A 85 -1.44 -25.19 20.89
CA PHE A 85 -1.36 -23.90 20.19
C PHE A 85 -0.65 -22.79 20.98
N LYS A 86 -0.18 -23.05 22.20
CA LYS A 86 0.37 -22.02 23.10
C LYS A 86 1.55 -21.26 22.48
N GLU A 87 2.53 -21.97 21.93
CA GLU A 87 3.72 -21.37 21.33
C GLU A 87 3.37 -20.58 20.06
N ASP A 88 2.53 -21.18 19.20
CA ASP A 88 2.02 -20.51 18.00
C ASP A 88 1.23 -19.23 18.35
N ALA A 89 0.47 -19.25 19.44
CA ALA A 89 -0.27 -18.07 19.93
C ALA A 89 0.64 -16.95 20.41
N ALA A 90 1.69 -17.29 21.15
CA ALA A 90 2.70 -16.32 21.56
C ALA A 90 3.41 -15.72 20.34
N ARG A 91 3.83 -16.56 19.38
CA ARG A 91 4.55 -16.14 18.17
C ARG A 91 3.71 -15.22 17.28
N THR A 92 2.49 -15.62 16.91
CA THR A 92 1.66 -14.80 16.02
C THR A 92 1.16 -13.52 16.70
N GLY A 93 0.96 -13.55 18.01
CA GLY A 93 0.67 -12.37 18.83
C GLY A 93 1.82 -11.37 18.84
N ALA A 94 3.06 -11.84 19.05
CA ALA A 94 4.25 -11.00 19.01
C ALA A 94 4.46 -10.39 17.61
N ARG A 95 4.33 -11.21 16.55
CA ARG A 95 4.44 -10.72 15.16
C ARG A 95 3.39 -9.67 14.82
N SER A 96 2.15 -9.84 15.28
CA SER A 96 1.09 -8.83 15.09
C SER A 96 1.46 -7.50 15.76
N THR A 97 2.00 -7.53 16.99
CA THR A 97 2.45 -6.32 17.69
C THR A 97 3.61 -5.63 16.98
N GLU A 98 4.56 -6.41 16.48
CA GLU A 98 5.69 -5.91 15.70
C GLU A 98 5.21 -5.21 14.41
N LEU A 99 4.34 -5.87 13.65
CA LEU A 99 3.76 -5.31 12.43
C LEU A 99 3.03 -3.99 12.71
N ILE A 100 2.18 -3.94 13.74
CA ILE A 100 1.48 -2.71 14.13
C ILE A 100 2.47 -1.57 14.38
N LYS A 101 3.56 -1.83 15.11
CA LYS A 101 4.60 -0.82 15.41
C LYS A 101 5.34 -0.34 14.15
N GLN A 102 5.55 -1.22 13.16
CA GLN A 102 6.17 -0.86 11.88
C GLN A 102 5.20 -0.11 10.95
N ILE A 103 3.91 -0.44 11.01
CA ILE A 103 2.86 0.18 10.20
C ILE A 103 2.51 1.57 10.69
N GLU A 104 2.37 1.77 12.01
CA GLU A 104 1.95 3.04 12.64
C GLU A 104 2.66 4.30 12.09
N PRO A 105 4.00 4.35 11.98
CA PRO A 105 4.68 5.54 11.42
C PRO A 105 4.45 5.76 9.92
N LEU A 106 3.91 4.78 9.20
CA LEU A 106 3.63 4.83 7.76
C LEU A 106 2.16 5.18 7.44
N ILE A 107 1.31 5.27 8.46
CA ILE A 107 -0.11 5.64 8.35
C ILE A 107 -0.20 7.14 8.05
N ALA A 108 -0.80 7.49 6.91
CA ALA A 108 -1.05 8.89 6.58
C ALA A 108 -2.18 9.49 7.45
N ALA A 109 -2.17 10.81 7.57
CA ALA A 109 -3.22 11.54 8.28
C ALA A 109 -4.61 11.42 7.60
N GLY A 110 -5.65 11.88 8.29
CA GLY A 110 -7.02 11.89 7.76
C GLY A 110 -7.68 10.52 7.86
N ALA A 111 -8.26 10.05 6.74
CA ALA A 111 -9.07 8.82 6.72
C ALA A 111 -8.26 7.57 7.09
N GLU A 112 -7.00 7.49 6.66
CA GLU A 112 -6.12 6.34 6.96
C GLU A 112 -5.85 6.23 8.47
N LYS A 113 -5.48 7.34 9.12
CA LYS A 113 -5.29 7.40 10.57
C LYS A 113 -6.57 7.08 11.34
N ALA A 114 -7.70 7.64 10.93
CA ALA A 114 -8.99 7.37 11.58
C ALA A 114 -9.37 5.88 11.51
N LEU A 115 -9.14 5.23 10.36
CA LEU A 115 -9.34 3.80 10.21
C LEU A 115 -8.38 2.99 11.09
N PHE A 116 -7.09 3.35 11.11
CA PHE A 116 -6.08 2.68 11.94
C PHE A 116 -6.42 2.76 13.45
N ASP A 117 -6.89 3.91 13.92
CA ASP A 117 -7.31 4.09 15.31
C ASP A 117 -8.55 3.23 15.64
N ARG A 118 -9.53 3.20 14.73
CA ARG A 118 -10.70 2.33 14.86
C ARG A 118 -10.30 0.86 14.94
N ILE A 119 -9.35 0.42 14.11
CA ILE A 119 -8.80 -0.95 14.15
C ILE A 119 -8.19 -1.23 15.52
N GLY A 120 -7.47 -0.26 16.11
CA GLY A 120 -6.91 -0.37 17.46
C GLY A 120 -7.99 -0.64 18.52
N GLU A 121 -9.13 0.06 18.45
CA GLU A 121 -10.27 -0.19 19.34
C GLU A 121 -10.91 -1.56 19.12
N GLN A 122 -11.12 -1.97 17.86
CA GLN A 122 -11.65 -3.31 17.54
C GLN A 122 -10.73 -4.42 18.06
N ARG A 123 -9.41 -4.24 17.95
CA ARG A 123 -8.42 -5.18 18.49
C ARG A 123 -8.56 -5.35 20.00
N LYS A 124 -8.82 -4.28 20.75
CA LYS A 124 -9.01 -4.35 22.22
C LYS A 124 -10.24 -5.19 22.57
N ILE A 125 -11.37 -4.94 21.89
CA ILE A 125 -12.63 -5.66 22.09
C ILE A 125 -12.44 -7.15 21.77
N TYR A 126 -11.86 -7.45 20.61
CA TYR A 126 -11.51 -8.81 20.19
C TYR A 126 -10.60 -9.52 21.22
N THR A 127 -9.53 -8.86 21.65
CA THR A 127 -8.55 -9.43 22.58
C THR A 127 -9.21 -9.79 23.92
N LYS A 128 -10.06 -8.90 24.44
CA LYS A 128 -10.81 -9.15 25.67
C LYS A 128 -11.71 -10.38 25.54
N ALA A 129 -12.55 -10.43 24.50
CA ALA A 129 -13.47 -11.56 24.29
C ALA A 129 -12.73 -12.89 24.08
N ARG A 130 -11.59 -12.86 23.36
CA ARG A 130 -10.71 -14.01 23.18
C ARG A 130 -10.20 -14.53 24.52
N ASP A 131 -9.65 -13.66 25.35
CA ASP A 131 -9.04 -14.04 26.62
C ASP A 131 -10.09 -14.57 27.60
N GLU A 132 -11.29 -14.00 27.62
CA GLU A 132 -12.42 -14.49 28.41
C GLU A 132 -12.88 -15.88 27.94
N ALA A 133 -13.02 -16.12 26.63
CA ALA A 133 -13.39 -17.43 26.10
C ALA A 133 -12.35 -18.52 26.42
N VAL A 134 -11.06 -18.21 26.25
CA VAL A 134 -9.97 -19.14 26.57
C VAL A 134 -9.91 -19.41 28.07
N LYS A 135 -10.12 -18.39 28.91
CA LYS A 135 -10.17 -18.56 30.37
C LYS A 135 -11.33 -19.45 30.82
N ALA A 136 -12.53 -19.26 30.27
CA ALA A 136 -13.69 -20.11 30.55
C ALA A 136 -13.42 -21.56 30.17
N LYS A 137 -12.84 -21.80 28.97
CA LYS A 137 -12.44 -23.13 28.52
C LYS A 137 -11.39 -23.77 29.44
N ALA A 138 -10.36 -23.03 29.85
CA ALA A 138 -9.34 -23.51 30.78
C ALA A 138 -9.88 -23.81 32.19
N ALA A 139 -10.98 -23.17 32.59
CA ALA A 139 -11.68 -23.44 33.85
C ALA A 139 -12.64 -24.64 33.76
N GLY A 140 -12.76 -25.30 32.60
CA GLY A 140 -13.69 -26.40 32.37
C GLY A 140 -15.14 -25.97 32.10
N ASP A 141 -15.42 -24.67 32.00
CA ASP A 141 -16.75 -24.14 31.73
C ASP A 141 -16.98 -24.00 30.21
N ALA A 142 -17.24 -25.13 29.56
CA ALA A 142 -17.46 -25.20 28.13
C ALA A 142 -18.71 -24.43 27.68
N ALA A 143 -19.75 -24.37 28.52
CA ALA A 143 -20.99 -23.66 28.21
C ALA A 143 -20.75 -22.14 28.16
N LEU A 144 -20.06 -21.60 29.16
CA LEU A 144 -19.69 -20.19 29.17
C LEU A 144 -18.72 -19.85 28.05
N ALA A 145 -17.73 -20.70 27.77
CA ALA A 145 -16.79 -20.50 26.67
C ALA A 145 -17.52 -20.41 25.32
N ALA A 146 -18.47 -21.30 25.05
CA ALA A 146 -19.30 -21.27 23.85
C ALA A 146 -20.17 -20.01 23.78
N GLN A 147 -20.79 -19.60 24.90
CA GLN A 147 -21.59 -18.38 24.95
C GLN A 147 -20.75 -17.13 24.63
N ILE A 148 -19.57 -16.98 25.24
CA ILE A 148 -18.66 -15.86 24.96
C ILE A 148 -18.22 -15.90 23.49
N LEU A 149 -17.94 -17.10 22.97
CA LEU A 149 -17.49 -17.28 21.60
C LEU A 149 -18.53 -16.76 20.60
N ASP A 150 -19.80 -17.10 20.79
CA ASP A 150 -20.87 -16.74 19.86
C ASP A 150 -21.34 -15.29 20.06
N GLN A 151 -21.49 -14.83 21.30
CA GLN A 151 -22.09 -13.52 21.60
C GLN A 151 -21.10 -12.35 21.59
N GLN A 152 -19.81 -12.61 21.86
CA GLN A 152 -18.82 -11.55 22.03
C GLN A 152 -17.66 -11.69 21.05
N PHE A 153 -17.00 -12.86 21.04
CA PHE A 153 -15.79 -13.07 20.26
C PHE A 153 -16.07 -13.02 18.75
N THR A 154 -17.06 -13.76 18.26
CA THR A 154 -17.32 -13.86 16.82
C THR A 154 -17.69 -12.51 16.20
N PRO A 155 -18.61 -11.70 16.77
CA PRO A 155 -18.88 -10.35 16.27
C PRO A 155 -17.64 -9.43 16.32
N ALA A 156 -16.87 -9.47 17.42
CA ALA A 156 -15.67 -8.65 17.55
C ALA A 156 -14.55 -9.06 16.57
N ALA A 157 -14.38 -10.36 16.34
CA ALA A 157 -13.44 -10.91 15.37
C ALA A 157 -13.80 -10.47 13.95
N THR A 158 -15.08 -10.56 13.56
CA THR A 158 -15.56 -10.09 12.26
C THR A 158 -15.29 -8.61 12.07
N ALA A 159 -15.69 -7.76 13.03
CA ALA A 159 -15.46 -6.32 12.95
C ALA A 159 -13.96 -5.96 12.87
N TYR A 160 -13.11 -6.67 13.62
CA TYR A 160 -11.66 -6.48 13.55
C TYR A 160 -11.09 -6.91 12.19
N GLN A 161 -11.46 -8.07 11.67
CA GLN A 161 -11.01 -8.53 10.36
C GLN A 161 -11.46 -7.61 9.23
N GLU A 162 -12.73 -7.19 9.23
CA GLU A 162 -13.28 -6.28 8.21
C GLU A 162 -12.56 -4.93 8.23
N SER A 163 -12.31 -4.36 9.40
CA SER A 163 -11.61 -3.07 9.50
C SER A 163 -10.17 -3.14 8.98
N VAL A 164 -9.43 -4.22 9.26
CA VAL A 164 -8.09 -4.43 8.68
C VAL A 164 -8.17 -4.68 7.17
N GLN A 165 -9.18 -5.41 6.69
CA GLN A 165 -9.38 -5.62 5.26
C GLN A 165 -9.71 -4.31 4.52
N GLN A 166 -10.48 -3.41 5.13
CA GLN A 166 -10.71 -2.06 4.61
C GLN A 166 -9.38 -1.28 4.49
N LEU A 167 -8.48 -1.45 5.46
CA LEU A 167 -7.16 -0.81 5.41
C LEU A 167 -6.31 -1.38 4.27
N VAL A 168 -6.32 -2.70 4.05
CA VAL A 168 -5.67 -3.34 2.88
C VAL A 168 -6.25 -2.77 1.57
N ALA A 169 -7.58 -2.73 1.44
CA ALA A 169 -8.25 -2.24 0.24
C ALA A 169 -7.91 -0.77 -0.05
N MET A 170 -7.80 0.06 0.99
CA MET A 170 -7.39 1.45 0.85
C MET A 170 -5.94 1.56 0.34
N GLN A 171 -5.01 0.70 0.80
CA GLN A 171 -3.66 0.67 0.22
C GLN A 171 -3.64 0.25 -1.24
N HIS A 172 -4.44 -0.77 -1.60
CA HIS A 172 -4.56 -1.22 -2.99
C HIS A 172 -5.06 -0.09 -3.89
N ALA A 173 -6.06 0.66 -3.43
CA ALA A 173 -6.58 1.83 -4.14
C ALA A 173 -5.52 2.93 -4.30
N HIS A 174 -4.75 3.23 -3.25
CA HIS A 174 -3.66 4.21 -3.32
C HIS A 174 -2.56 3.80 -4.31
N ILE A 175 -2.14 2.54 -4.29
CA ILE A 175 -1.13 2.00 -5.21
C ILE A 175 -1.66 2.05 -6.66
N ALA A 176 -2.91 1.63 -6.88
CA ALA A 176 -3.53 1.65 -8.21
C ALA A 176 -3.65 3.08 -8.78
N ALA A 177 -4.09 4.03 -7.95
CA ALA A 177 -4.19 5.43 -8.35
C ALA A 177 -2.81 6.03 -8.70
N ALA A 178 -1.77 5.69 -7.93
CA ALA A 178 -0.42 6.15 -8.21
C ALA A 178 0.16 5.54 -9.51
N ALA A 179 -0.12 4.26 -9.76
CA ALA A 179 0.25 3.60 -11.00
C ALA A 179 -0.44 4.24 -12.22
N GLN A 180 -1.74 4.56 -12.11
CA GLN A 180 -2.48 5.23 -13.18
C GLN A 180 -1.94 6.64 -13.46
N ALA A 181 -1.69 7.43 -12.41
CA ALA A 181 -1.11 8.78 -12.57
C ALA A 181 0.26 8.75 -13.26
N ASN A 182 1.08 7.71 -12.99
CA ASN A 182 2.34 7.51 -13.67
C ASN A 182 2.17 7.18 -15.17
N GLN A 183 1.19 6.35 -15.53
CA GLN A 183 0.89 6.03 -16.93
C GLN A 183 0.41 7.27 -17.71
N GLU A 184 -0.48 8.07 -17.12
CA GLU A 184 -0.98 9.30 -17.75
C GLU A 184 0.16 10.31 -17.96
N SER A 185 1.05 10.46 -16.97
CA SER A 185 2.23 11.31 -17.09
C SER A 185 3.20 10.82 -18.17
N ALA A 186 3.43 9.52 -18.27
CA ALA A 186 4.27 8.92 -19.31
C ALA A 186 3.69 9.17 -20.72
N ALA A 187 2.39 8.96 -20.91
CA ALA A 187 1.73 9.21 -22.19
C ALA A 187 1.79 10.68 -22.62
N ALA A 188 1.58 11.62 -21.68
CA ALA A 188 1.73 13.04 -21.95
C ALA A 188 3.18 13.41 -22.33
N SER A 189 4.16 12.79 -21.66
CA SER A 189 5.59 12.97 -21.93
C SER A 189 5.97 12.48 -23.34
N GLN A 190 5.49 11.30 -23.73
CA GLN A 190 5.70 10.74 -25.07
C GLN A 190 5.10 11.62 -26.16
N LYS A 191 3.89 12.16 -25.96
CA LYS A 191 3.26 13.10 -26.91
C LYS A 191 4.09 14.37 -27.08
N LEU A 192 4.55 14.97 -25.98
CA LEU A 192 5.35 16.19 -26.01
C LEU A 192 6.69 15.96 -26.74
N ILE A 193 7.43 14.92 -26.36
CA ILE A 193 8.72 14.57 -26.98
C ILE A 193 8.52 14.24 -28.46
N GLY A 194 7.49 13.48 -28.81
CA GLY A 194 7.13 13.18 -30.20
C GLY A 194 6.80 14.43 -31.01
N ALA A 195 6.01 15.35 -30.46
CA ALA A 195 5.69 16.62 -31.12
C ALA A 195 6.94 17.49 -31.34
N LEU A 196 7.83 17.58 -30.35
CA LEU A 196 9.09 18.31 -30.48
C LEU A 196 10.02 17.66 -31.51
N ALA A 197 10.07 16.32 -31.56
CA ALA A 197 10.85 15.59 -32.55
C ALA A 197 10.32 15.83 -33.98
N VAL A 198 9.00 15.80 -34.17
CA VAL A 198 8.37 16.12 -35.46
C VAL A 198 8.67 17.58 -35.86
N LEU A 199 8.55 18.53 -34.93
CA LEU A 199 8.90 19.93 -35.17
C LEU A 199 10.37 20.07 -35.61
N ALA A 200 11.29 19.36 -34.96
CA ALA A 200 12.71 19.40 -35.27
C ALA A 200 13.03 18.85 -36.68
N VAL A 201 12.26 17.88 -37.17
CA VAL A 201 12.40 17.32 -38.53
C VAL A 201 11.81 18.26 -39.60
N LEU A 202 10.81 19.06 -39.24
CA LEU A 202 10.13 19.99 -40.15
C LEU A 202 10.82 21.36 -40.28
N LEU A 203 11.74 21.69 -39.37
CA LEU A 203 12.56 22.91 -39.37
C LEU A 203 13.77 22.78 -40.30
#